data_AF-A0A516H4V2-F1
#
_entry.id   AF-A0A516H4V2-F1
#
_cell.length_a   1.000
_cell.length_b   1.000
_cell.length_c   1.000
_cell.angle_alpha   90.00
_cell.angle_beta   90.00
_cell.angle_gamma   90.00
#
_symmetry.space_group_name_H-M   'P 1'
#
loop_
_entity.id
_entity.type
_entity.pdbx_description
1 polymer ?
#
loop_
_entity_poly.entity_id
_entity_poly.type
_entity_poly.pdbx_seq_one_letter_code
_entity_poly.pdbx_strand_id
1 'polypeptide(L)'
;MPAPTKLAQLNDLLNKAELHGVAIIRKMAEPEKFAASFDQFRGYIDEIDKFYVLVDLVEDQLPLFEAARRDKLAHNLVNLRWQVCIVEVNATRIFILQIGEKGRSMPFGSRDFLQRRRDRLGDIDLFYDRFGEQHGLPKLQAELVDTVRRLLDNVIGKSSSLPDLLADAMEQSRDEPVIQQPRLRSPGEITGSVTQKRRPAELKVKVVYGRYYADGMSLQAVAEACAESKMTMDQLAQQLGVNRTQLGLMLNGADAMSKRIYEDLRDFLRKG
;
A
#
# COMPACT_ATOMS: atom_id res chain seq x y z
N MET A 1 -15.03 6.78 35.11
CA MET A 1 -15.57 7.73 34.11
C MET A 1 -16.82 7.12 33.50
N PRO A 2 -17.95 7.84 33.37
CA PRO A 2 -19.11 7.29 32.68
C PRO A 2 -18.78 7.05 31.20
N ALA A 3 -19.28 5.94 30.64
CA ALA A 3 -19.11 5.65 29.22
C ALA A 3 -19.83 6.73 28.37
N PRO A 4 -19.20 7.23 27.29
CA PRO A 4 -19.85 8.20 26.43
C PRO A 4 -21.14 7.59 25.84
N THR A 5 -22.22 8.38 25.82
CA THR A 5 -23.49 7.98 25.21
C THR A 5 -23.27 7.66 23.71
N LYS A 6 -24.08 6.76 23.14
CA LYS A 6 -23.99 6.40 21.70
C LYS A 6 -23.97 7.63 20.78
N LEU A 7 -24.76 8.66 21.12
CA LEU A 7 -24.82 9.91 20.36
C LEU A 7 -23.53 10.74 20.48
N ALA A 8 -22.86 10.72 21.63
CA ALA A 8 -21.56 11.36 21.80
C ALA A 8 -20.47 10.67 20.98
N GLN A 9 -20.46 9.33 20.95
CA GLN A 9 -19.53 8.55 20.12
C GLN A 9 -19.74 8.84 18.62
N LEU A 10 -21.00 8.98 18.20
CA LEU A 10 -21.33 9.28 16.81
C LEU A 10 -20.95 10.71 16.39
N ASN A 11 -21.16 11.70 17.26
CA ASN A 11 -20.66 13.06 17.02
C ASN A 11 -19.13 13.09 16.90
N ASP A 12 -18.44 12.27 17.69
CA ASP A 12 -16.99 12.16 17.66
C ASP A 12 -16.50 11.50 16.36
N LEU A 13 -17.23 10.50 15.85
CA LEU A 13 -16.96 9.87 14.56
C LEU A 13 -17.18 10.85 13.39
N LEU A 14 -18.29 11.60 13.41
CA LEU A 14 -18.59 12.64 12.43
C LEU A 14 -17.47 13.70 12.40
N ASN A 15 -17.08 14.22 13.56
CA ASN A 15 -16.01 15.20 13.66
C ASN A 15 -14.67 14.63 13.15
N LYS A 16 -14.37 13.35 13.40
CA LYS A 16 -13.19 12.68 12.83
C LYS A 16 -13.25 12.62 11.31
N ALA A 17 -14.39 12.23 10.73
CA ALA A 17 -14.57 12.19 9.27
C ALA A 17 -14.39 13.59 8.65
N GLU A 18 -14.99 14.62 9.25
CA GLU A 18 -14.86 16.01 8.81
C GLU A 18 -13.40 16.51 8.87
N LEU A 19 -12.74 16.35 10.02
CA LEU A 19 -11.35 16.74 10.19
C LEU A 19 -10.41 16.00 9.24
N HIS A 20 -10.64 14.70 9.01
CA HIS A 20 -9.83 13.89 8.12
C HIS A 20 -10.02 14.32 6.66
N GLY A 21 -11.26 14.52 6.21
CA GLY A 21 -11.56 15.02 4.87
C GLY A 21 -10.92 16.39 4.61
N VAL A 22 -11.04 17.33 5.56
CA VAL A 22 -10.39 18.64 5.46
C VAL A 22 -8.87 18.52 5.42
N ALA A 23 -8.27 17.62 6.20
CA ALA A 23 -6.82 17.39 6.19
C ALA A 23 -6.33 16.84 4.85
N ILE A 24 -7.09 15.94 4.22
CA ILE A 24 -6.83 15.45 2.86
C ILE A 24 -6.86 16.61 1.88
N ILE A 25 -7.94 17.39 1.87
CA ILE A 25 -8.11 18.54 0.95
C ILE A 25 -6.96 19.54 1.11
N ARG A 26 -6.53 19.84 2.35
CA ARG A 26 -5.41 20.76 2.60
C ARG A 26 -4.09 20.27 2.04
N LYS A 27 -3.81 18.96 2.08
CA LYS A 27 -2.56 18.39 1.54
C LYS A 27 -2.43 18.58 0.02
N MET A 28 -3.53 18.81 -0.70
CA MET A 28 -3.47 19.14 -2.13
C MET A 28 -2.75 20.44 -2.45
N ALA A 29 -2.65 21.36 -1.49
CA ALA A 29 -1.89 22.60 -1.67
C ALA A 29 -0.37 22.36 -1.69
N GLU A 30 0.09 21.17 -1.31
CA GLU A 30 1.51 20.82 -1.16
C GLU A 30 1.83 19.54 -1.95
N PRO A 31 1.69 19.54 -3.29
CA PRO A 31 1.82 18.35 -4.12
C PRO A 31 3.17 17.65 -3.99
N GLU A 32 4.25 18.40 -3.78
CA GLU A 32 5.58 17.87 -3.52
C GLU A 32 5.68 16.95 -2.30
N LYS A 33 4.76 17.04 -1.33
CA LYS A 33 4.77 16.18 -0.13
C LYS A 33 4.19 14.79 -0.39
N PHE A 34 3.24 14.66 -1.31
CA PHE A 34 2.59 13.37 -1.58
C PHE A 34 2.97 12.78 -2.94
N ALA A 35 3.33 13.60 -3.93
CA ALA A 35 3.63 13.14 -5.28
C ALA A 35 5.13 12.97 -5.57
N ALA A 36 6.01 13.20 -4.58
CA ALA A 36 7.46 13.08 -4.80
C ALA A 36 7.96 11.63 -4.95
N SER A 37 7.23 10.63 -4.44
CA SER A 37 7.51 9.21 -4.66
C SER A 37 6.23 8.38 -4.70
N PHE A 38 6.31 7.16 -5.25
CA PHE A 38 5.19 6.22 -5.25
C PHE A 38 4.70 5.88 -3.83
N ASP A 39 5.61 5.66 -2.88
CA ASP A 39 5.24 5.30 -1.51
C ASP A 39 4.49 6.43 -0.80
N GLN A 40 4.90 7.68 -1.04
CA GLN A 40 4.20 8.86 -0.51
C GLN A 40 2.82 9.00 -1.14
N PHE A 41 2.71 8.78 -2.45
CA PHE A 41 1.44 8.87 -3.15
C PHE A 41 0.49 7.77 -2.68
N ARG A 42 0.98 6.54 -2.58
CA ARG A 42 0.23 5.41 -2.03
C ARG A 42 -0.22 5.70 -0.61
N GLY A 43 0.66 6.19 0.26
CA GLY A 43 0.30 6.56 1.63
C GLY A 43 -0.77 7.66 1.68
N TYR A 44 -0.76 8.61 0.75
CA TYR A 44 -1.80 9.63 0.64
C TYR A 44 -3.14 9.05 0.16
N ILE A 45 -3.10 8.11 -0.79
CA ILE A 45 -4.29 7.39 -1.25
C ILE A 45 -4.86 6.50 -0.14
N ASP A 46 -4.03 5.84 0.66
CA ASP A 46 -4.47 5.06 1.82
C ASP A 46 -5.18 5.95 2.86
N GLU A 47 -4.79 7.22 3.01
CA GLU A 47 -5.51 8.18 3.85
C GLU A 47 -6.88 8.53 3.28
N ILE A 48 -7.00 8.68 1.95
CA ILE A 48 -8.28 8.87 1.25
C ILE A 48 -9.19 7.66 1.43
N ASP A 49 -8.66 6.45 1.25
CA ASP A 49 -9.42 5.21 1.42
C ASP A 49 -9.92 5.06 2.87
N LYS A 50 -9.12 5.42 3.88
CA LYS A 50 -9.56 5.47 5.29
C LYS A 50 -10.68 6.48 5.52
N PHE A 51 -10.61 7.65 4.89
CA PHE A 51 -11.67 8.65 4.97
C PHE A 51 -12.99 8.09 4.42
N TYR A 52 -12.99 7.40 3.29
CA TYR A 52 -14.21 6.78 2.75
C TYR A 52 -14.82 5.78 3.72
N VAL A 53 -14.00 4.93 4.36
CA VAL A 53 -14.47 3.99 5.39
C VAL A 53 -15.11 4.74 6.57
N LEU A 54 -14.51 5.85 7.02
CA LEU A 54 -15.10 6.67 8.07
C LEU A 54 -16.45 7.26 7.65
N VAL A 55 -16.56 7.77 6.42
CA VAL A 55 -17.83 8.31 5.91
C VAL A 55 -18.90 7.23 5.87
N ASP A 56 -18.59 6.04 5.34
CA ASP A 56 -19.55 4.93 5.28
C ASP A 56 -20.02 4.53 6.69
N LEU A 57 -19.12 4.50 7.68
CA LEU A 57 -19.46 4.25 9.08
C LEU A 57 -20.35 5.36 9.69
N VAL A 58 -20.17 6.61 9.30
CA VAL A 58 -21.05 7.71 9.74
C VAL A 58 -22.42 7.58 9.07
N GLU A 59 -22.46 7.30 7.76
CA GLU A 59 -23.67 7.15 6.96
C GLU A 59 -24.58 6.05 7.51
N ASP A 60 -24.02 4.88 7.88
CA ASP A 60 -24.75 3.77 8.51
C ASP A 60 -25.45 4.15 9.82
N GLN A 61 -24.91 5.16 10.52
CA GLN A 61 -25.40 5.59 11.82
C GLN A 61 -26.26 6.86 11.73
N LEU A 62 -26.40 7.48 10.55
CA LEU A 62 -27.24 8.66 10.34
C LEU A 62 -28.71 8.50 10.82
N PRO A 63 -29.35 7.32 10.69
CA PRO A 63 -30.71 7.10 11.20
C PRO A 63 -30.87 7.32 12.71
N LEU A 64 -29.78 7.35 13.48
CA LEU A 64 -29.80 7.63 14.92
C LEU A 64 -30.00 9.12 15.24
N PHE A 65 -29.89 10.01 14.26
CA PHE A 65 -30.18 11.43 14.41
C PHE A 65 -31.65 11.75 14.11
N GLU A 66 -32.15 12.80 14.76
CA GLU A 66 -33.45 13.40 14.43
C GLU A 66 -33.51 13.82 12.95
N ALA A 67 -34.68 13.70 12.32
CA ALA A 67 -34.87 13.87 10.87
C ALA A 67 -34.27 15.18 10.33
N ALA A 68 -34.60 16.32 10.95
CA ALA A 68 -34.10 17.64 10.53
C ALA A 68 -32.57 17.75 10.59
N ARG A 69 -31.93 17.08 11.56
CA ARG A 69 -30.47 17.07 11.69
C ARG A 69 -29.83 16.08 10.71
N ARG A 70 -30.45 14.92 10.53
CA ARG A 70 -29.98 13.85 9.64
C ARG A 70 -29.84 14.33 8.20
N ASP A 71 -30.84 15.03 7.66
CA ASP A 71 -30.81 15.46 6.25
C ASP A 71 -29.67 16.46 5.99
N LYS A 72 -29.47 17.40 6.94
CA LYS A 72 -28.36 18.36 6.87
C LYS A 72 -27.00 17.66 6.97
N LEU A 73 -26.86 16.68 7.87
CA LEU A 73 -25.62 15.92 8.02
C LEU A 73 -25.32 15.06 6.79
N ALA A 74 -26.33 14.38 6.24
CA ALA A 74 -26.20 13.62 5.00
C ALA A 74 -25.74 14.53 3.85
N HIS A 75 -26.36 15.70 3.71
CA HIS A 75 -25.97 16.67 2.69
C HIS A 75 -24.51 17.13 2.86
N ASN A 76 -24.08 17.44 4.08
CA ASN A 76 -22.70 17.85 4.35
C ASN A 76 -21.68 16.74 4.05
N LEU A 77 -21.98 15.50 4.45
CA LEU A 77 -21.10 14.34 4.22
C LEU A 77 -20.95 14.04 2.73
N VAL A 78 -22.04 14.09 1.97
CA VAL A 78 -22.01 13.91 0.51
C VAL A 78 -21.14 14.98 -0.15
N ASN A 79 -21.30 16.25 0.25
CA ASN A 79 -20.46 17.34 -0.26
C ASN A 79 -18.98 17.14 0.07
N LEU A 80 -18.65 16.77 1.30
CA LEU A 80 -17.27 16.53 1.72
C LEU A 80 -16.67 15.33 0.97
N ARG A 81 -17.41 14.23 0.86
CA ARG A 81 -17.01 13.04 0.09
C ARG A 81 -16.73 13.39 -1.36
N TRP A 82 -17.58 14.21 -1.97
CA TRP A 82 -17.38 14.66 -3.34
C TRP A 82 -16.13 15.54 -3.51
N GLN A 83 -15.87 16.45 -2.58
CA GLN A 83 -14.64 17.24 -2.59
C GLN A 83 -13.40 16.34 -2.51
N VAL A 84 -13.44 15.29 -1.68
CA VAL A 84 -12.35 14.30 -1.61
C VAL A 84 -12.22 13.51 -2.91
N CYS A 85 -13.32 13.13 -3.57
CA CYS A 85 -13.27 12.50 -4.91
C CYS A 85 -12.57 13.40 -5.94
N ILE A 86 -12.89 14.70 -5.97
CA ILE A 86 -12.23 15.67 -6.86
C ILE A 86 -10.73 15.73 -6.54
N VAL A 87 -10.38 15.77 -5.26
CA VAL A 87 -9.00 15.76 -4.79
C VAL A 87 -8.26 14.50 -5.22
N GLU A 88 -8.88 13.32 -5.10
CA GLU A 88 -8.30 12.03 -5.49
C GLU A 88 -7.93 12.00 -6.99
N VAL A 89 -8.84 12.46 -7.86
CA VAL A 89 -8.60 12.53 -9.31
C VAL A 89 -7.44 13.48 -9.62
N ASN A 90 -7.41 14.66 -9.00
CA ASN A 90 -6.34 15.63 -9.22
C ASN A 90 -4.99 15.16 -8.67
N ALA A 91 -4.98 14.53 -7.49
CA ALA A 91 -3.77 13.97 -6.89
C ALA A 91 -3.15 12.90 -7.80
N THR A 92 -3.99 12.03 -8.36
CA THR A 92 -3.57 10.99 -9.30
C THR A 92 -2.97 11.59 -10.56
N ARG A 93 -3.60 12.63 -11.13
CA ARG A 93 -3.06 13.37 -12.27
C ARG A 93 -1.67 13.94 -11.96
N ILE A 94 -1.55 14.68 -10.86
CA ILE A 94 -0.31 15.35 -10.45
C ILE A 94 0.81 14.32 -10.29
N PHE A 95 0.54 13.23 -9.60
CA PHE A 95 1.52 12.18 -9.36
C PHE A 95 2.05 11.55 -10.66
N ILE A 96 1.15 11.16 -11.58
CA ILE A 96 1.56 10.52 -12.82
C ILE A 96 2.39 11.48 -13.69
N LEU A 97 1.96 12.74 -13.79
CA LEU A 97 2.71 13.76 -14.54
C LEU A 97 4.10 13.97 -13.92
N GLN A 98 4.19 14.08 -12.59
CA GLN A 98 5.45 14.33 -11.90
C GLN A 98 6.44 13.15 -12.01
N ILE A 99 5.96 11.91 -11.97
CA ILE A 99 6.81 10.73 -12.23
C ILE A 99 7.28 10.72 -13.69
N GLY A 100 6.40 11.04 -14.64
CA GLY A 100 6.72 11.14 -16.06
C GLY A 100 7.79 12.20 -16.34
N GLU A 101 7.62 13.41 -15.82
CA GLU A 101 8.59 14.52 -15.96
C GLU A 101 9.97 14.20 -15.39
N LYS A 102 10.00 13.46 -14.27
CA LYS A 102 11.26 13.04 -13.62
C LYS A 102 11.90 11.82 -14.30
N GLY A 103 11.29 11.25 -15.33
CA GLY A 103 11.76 10.05 -16.02
C GLY A 103 11.87 8.82 -15.10
N ARG A 104 11.10 8.79 -14.01
CA ARG A 104 11.15 7.68 -13.04
C ARG A 104 10.26 6.54 -13.51
N SER A 105 10.76 5.31 -13.39
CA SER A 105 9.92 4.11 -13.56
C SER A 105 9.03 3.91 -12.34
N MET A 106 7.87 3.29 -12.55
CA MET A 106 7.03 2.85 -11.45
C MET A 106 7.68 1.67 -10.72
N PRO A 107 7.54 1.56 -9.39
CA PRO A 107 8.10 0.45 -8.64
C PRO A 107 7.41 -0.86 -9.00
N PHE A 108 8.12 -1.97 -8.80
CA PHE A 108 7.60 -3.32 -9.01
C PHE A 108 6.31 -3.57 -8.20
N GLY A 109 5.30 -4.21 -8.82
CA GLY A 109 4.01 -4.51 -8.17
C GLY A 109 3.05 -3.32 -8.05
N SER A 110 3.39 -2.15 -8.61
CA SER A 110 2.51 -0.97 -8.64
C SER A 110 1.29 -1.12 -9.56
N ARG A 111 1.33 -2.05 -10.53
CA ARG A 111 0.30 -2.20 -11.55
C ARG A 111 -1.09 -2.42 -10.96
N ASP A 112 -1.25 -3.34 -10.01
CA ASP A 112 -2.57 -3.63 -9.39
C ASP A 112 -3.12 -2.42 -8.63
N PHE A 113 -2.24 -1.67 -7.98
CA PHE A 113 -2.61 -0.43 -7.31
C PHE A 113 -3.10 0.61 -8.32
N LEU A 114 -2.38 0.81 -9.43
CA LEU A 114 -2.75 1.74 -10.49
C LEU A 114 -4.05 1.31 -11.20
N GLN A 115 -4.23 0.00 -11.41
CA GLN A 115 -5.46 -0.57 -11.96
C GLN A 115 -6.66 -0.26 -11.06
N ARG A 116 -6.55 -0.46 -9.75
CA ARG A 116 -7.61 -0.07 -8.81
C ARG A 116 -7.92 1.41 -8.87
N ARG A 117 -6.91 2.28 -9.06
CA ARG A 117 -7.14 3.73 -9.23
C ARG A 117 -7.82 4.07 -10.55
N ARG A 118 -7.55 3.31 -11.61
CA ARG A 118 -8.27 3.43 -12.89
C ARG A 118 -9.73 3.05 -12.73
N ASP A 119 -10.00 1.90 -12.11
CA ASP A 119 -11.37 1.40 -11.89
C ASP A 119 -12.15 2.36 -10.98
N ARG A 120 -11.49 2.93 -9.98
CA ARG A 120 -12.04 3.95 -9.06
C ARG A 120 -12.61 5.18 -9.78
N LEU A 121 -12.09 5.55 -10.96
CA LEU A 121 -12.67 6.65 -11.75
C LEU A 121 -14.12 6.37 -12.15
N GLY A 122 -14.46 5.10 -12.42
CA GLY A 122 -15.84 4.68 -12.70
C GLY A 122 -16.73 4.78 -11.47
N ASP A 123 -16.24 4.38 -10.30
CA ASP A 123 -16.99 4.50 -9.05
C ASP A 123 -17.28 5.97 -8.68
N ILE A 124 -16.36 6.88 -8.98
CA ILE A 124 -16.54 8.32 -8.76
C ILE A 124 -17.64 8.87 -9.67
N ASP A 125 -17.69 8.43 -10.93
CA ASP A 125 -18.75 8.80 -11.87
C ASP A 125 -20.12 8.30 -11.40
N LEU A 126 -20.19 7.03 -10.99
CA LEU A 126 -21.41 6.44 -10.39
C LEU A 126 -21.86 7.15 -9.11
N PHE A 127 -20.93 7.66 -8.31
CA PHE A 127 -21.26 8.47 -7.14
C PHE A 127 -21.93 9.79 -7.56
N TYR A 128 -21.39 10.46 -8.59
CA TYR A 128 -21.98 11.68 -9.12
C TYR A 128 -23.38 11.43 -9.70
N ASP A 129 -23.57 10.36 -10.45
CA ASP A 129 -24.89 10.06 -11.03
C ASP A 129 -25.97 9.84 -9.96
N ARG A 130 -25.58 9.31 -8.78
CA ARG A 130 -26.50 9.07 -7.67
C ARG A 130 -26.81 10.31 -6.84
N PHE A 131 -25.80 11.15 -6.58
CA PHE A 131 -25.92 12.24 -5.59
C PHE A 131 -25.72 13.64 -6.17
N GLY A 132 -25.19 13.75 -7.38
CA GLY A 132 -24.72 14.97 -8.00
C GLY A 132 -25.81 16.02 -8.14
N GLU A 133 -26.89 15.68 -8.84
CA GLU A 133 -28.01 16.60 -9.05
C GLU A 133 -28.76 16.89 -7.74
N GLN A 134 -29.02 15.86 -6.93
CA GLN A 134 -29.75 15.99 -5.67
C GLN A 134 -29.06 16.94 -4.68
N HIS A 135 -27.73 16.95 -4.65
CA HIS A 135 -26.94 17.75 -3.72
C HIS A 135 -26.29 18.99 -4.36
N GLY A 136 -26.55 19.27 -5.64
CA GLY A 136 -25.98 20.43 -6.34
C GLY A 136 -24.46 20.36 -6.50
N LEU A 137 -23.90 19.15 -6.64
CA LEU A 137 -22.46 18.94 -6.71
C LEU A 137 -21.91 19.40 -8.07
N PRO A 138 -20.72 20.03 -8.11
CA PRO A 138 -20.09 20.41 -9.37
C PRO A 138 -19.65 19.15 -10.13
N LYS A 139 -20.07 19.03 -11.39
CA LYS A 139 -19.67 17.90 -12.25
C LYS A 139 -18.16 17.96 -12.52
N LEU A 140 -17.49 16.82 -12.41
CA LEU A 140 -16.11 16.69 -12.89
C LEU A 140 -16.08 16.92 -14.41
N GLN A 141 -15.08 17.67 -14.88
CA GLN A 141 -14.88 17.87 -16.31
C GLN A 141 -14.56 16.52 -16.96
N ALA A 142 -15.33 16.11 -17.97
CA ALA A 142 -15.13 14.83 -18.66
C ALA A 142 -13.70 14.70 -19.21
N GLU A 143 -13.17 15.80 -19.76
CA GLU A 143 -11.79 15.87 -20.27
C GLU A 143 -10.74 15.55 -19.21
N LEU A 144 -10.95 15.97 -17.95
CA LEU A 144 -10.05 15.67 -16.85
C LEU A 144 -10.04 14.17 -16.56
N VAL A 145 -11.23 13.57 -16.42
CA VAL A 145 -11.37 12.14 -16.12
C VAL A 145 -10.75 11.29 -17.22
N ASP A 146 -11.02 11.61 -18.49
CA ASP A 146 -10.45 10.89 -19.63
C ASP A 146 -8.94 11.10 -19.77
N THR A 147 -8.43 12.27 -19.40
CA THR A 147 -6.99 12.52 -19.33
C THR A 147 -6.33 11.64 -18.27
N VAL A 148 -6.90 11.58 -17.06
CA VAL A 148 -6.36 10.74 -15.98
C VAL A 148 -6.44 9.26 -16.34
N ARG A 149 -7.55 8.81 -16.94
CA ARG A 149 -7.71 7.44 -17.44
C ARG A 149 -6.62 7.07 -18.44
N ARG A 150 -6.38 7.93 -19.45
CA ARG A 150 -5.31 7.70 -20.45
C ARG A 150 -3.91 7.69 -19.83
N LEU A 151 -3.66 8.58 -18.87
CA LEU A 151 -2.38 8.61 -18.14
C LEU A 151 -2.16 7.31 -17.36
N LEU A 152 -3.18 6.84 -16.64
CA LEU A 152 -3.13 5.56 -15.93
C LEU A 152 -2.92 4.39 -16.89
N ASP A 153 -3.66 4.31 -17.99
CA ASP A 153 -3.55 3.23 -18.97
C ASP A 153 -2.14 3.13 -19.56
N ASN A 154 -1.53 4.28 -19.86
CA ASN A 154 -0.15 4.34 -20.35
C ASN A 154 0.85 3.81 -19.32
N VAL A 155 0.72 4.24 -18.07
CA VAL A 155 1.63 3.81 -16.99
C VAL A 155 1.41 2.34 -16.66
N ILE A 156 0.16 1.87 -16.59
CA ILE A 156 -0.19 0.47 -16.35
C ILE A 156 0.40 -0.42 -17.45
N GLY A 157 0.26 -0.03 -18.72
CA GLY A 157 0.83 -0.76 -19.85
C GLY A 157 2.35 -0.89 -19.81
N LYS A 158 3.03 0.10 -19.21
CA LYS A 158 4.50 0.08 -18.99
C LYS A 158 4.91 -0.56 -17.66
N SER A 159 3.97 -0.85 -16.78
CA SER A 159 4.23 -1.41 -15.46
C SER A 159 4.10 -2.93 -15.51
N SER A 160 5.16 -3.63 -15.12
CA SER A 160 5.15 -5.09 -14.98
C SER A 160 4.14 -5.53 -13.93
N SER A 161 3.29 -6.49 -14.27
CA SER A 161 2.42 -7.15 -13.29
C SER A 161 3.19 -8.26 -12.57
N LEU A 162 2.84 -8.53 -11.31
CA LEU A 162 3.38 -9.67 -10.56
C LEU A 162 3.07 -11.02 -11.24
N PRO A 163 1.85 -11.25 -11.80
CA PRO A 163 1.54 -12.44 -12.58
C PRO A 163 2.34 -12.61 -13.88
N ASP A 164 2.54 -11.53 -14.64
CA ASP A 164 3.28 -11.59 -15.92
C ASP A 164 4.77 -11.89 -15.68
N LEU A 165 5.32 -11.42 -14.57
CA LEU A 165 6.69 -11.77 -14.14
C LEU A 165 6.83 -13.23 -13.71
N LEU A 166 5.79 -13.83 -13.12
CA LEU A 166 5.77 -15.27 -12.81
C LEU A 166 5.67 -16.09 -14.09
N ALA A 167 4.89 -15.63 -15.08
CA ALA A 167 4.82 -16.26 -16.40
C ALA A 167 6.16 -16.17 -17.15
N ASP A 168 6.78 -14.98 -17.22
CA ASP A 168 8.08 -14.77 -17.86
C ASP A 168 9.21 -15.57 -17.18
N ALA A 169 9.22 -15.63 -15.85
CA ALA A 169 10.20 -16.45 -15.11
C ALA A 169 10.00 -17.95 -15.34
N MET A 170 8.75 -18.41 -15.49
CA MET A 170 8.43 -19.80 -15.80
C MET A 170 8.69 -20.15 -17.27
N GLU A 171 8.57 -19.21 -18.20
CA GLU A 171 8.92 -19.37 -19.62
C GLU A 171 10.44 -19.36 -19.83
N GLN A 172 11.19 -18.46 -19.16
CA GLN A 172 12.66 -18.47 -19.19
C GLN A 172 13.26 -19.75 -18.57
N SER A 173 12.56 -20.37 -17.62
CA SER A 173 12.95 -21.67 -17.05
C SER A 173 12.68 -22.86 -17.98
N ARG A 174 11.92 -22.67 -19.08
CA ARG A 174 11.56 -23.73 -20.04
C ARG A 174 12.45 -23.76 -21.29
N ASP A 175 13.10 -22.65 -21.63
CA ASP A 175 13.89 -22.51 -22.85
C ASP A 175 15.42 -22.44 -22.62
N GLU A 176 15.93 -22.66 -21.41
CA GLU A 176 17.37 -22.87 -21.25
C GLU A 176 17.77 -24.27 -21.76
N PRO A 177 18.55 -24.40 -22.84
CA PRO A 177 19.28 -25.64 -23.06
C PRO A 177 20.24 -25.81 -21.88
N VAL A 178 20.33 -27.04 -21.37
CA VAL A 178 21.25 -27.45 -20.32
C VAL A 178 22.68 -27.17 -20.77
N ILE A 179 23.18 -25.95 -20.51
CA ILE A 179 24.58 -25.59 -20.69
C ILE A 179 25.27 -25.81 -19.35
N GLN A 180 26.09 -26.85 -19.38
CA GLN A 180 27.10 -27.30 -18.42
C GLN A 180 27.42 -26.32 -17.27
N GLN A 181 27.19 -26.83 -16.06
CA GLN A 181 27.70 -26.33 -14.78
C GLN A 181 29.08 -25.67 -14.89
N PRO A 182 29.27 -24.45 -14.37
CA PRO A 182 30.62 -23.94 -14.11
C PRO A 182 31.24 -24.79 -13.00
N ARG A 183 32.31 -25.50 -13.33
CA ARG A 183 33.14 -26.21 -12.34
C ARG A 183 33.56 -25.24 -11.23
N LEU A 184 33.24 -25.61 -9.99
CA LEU A 184 33.81 -24.99 -8.78
C LEU A 184 35.33 -24.89 -8.93
N ARG A 185 35.87 -23.67 -8.87
CA ARG A 185 37.28 -23.44 -8.57
C ARG A 185 37.47 -23.55 -7.06
N SER A 186 38.50 -24.31 -6.68
CA SER A 186 38.98 -24.49 -5.32
C SER A 186 39.45 -23.16 -4.70
N PRO A 187 39.45 -23.01 -3.37
CA PRO A 187 39.67 -21.74 -2.69
C PRO A 187 41.16 -21.42 -2.58
N GLY A 188 41.56 -20.24 -3.05
CA GLY A 188 42.91 -19.70 -2.90
C GLY A 188 42.88 -18.18 -2.84
N GLU A 189 42.89 -17.67 -1.61
CA GLU A 189 43.48 -16.41 -1.17
C GLU A 189 43.11 -15.11 -1.91
N ILE A 190 42.15 -14.38 -1.32
CA ILE A 190 42.33 -12.93 -1.16
C ILE A 190 42.19 -12.61 0.33
N THR A 191 43.33 -12.25 0.88
CA THR A 191 43.60 -11.66 2.19
C THR A 191 42.77 -10.40 2.44
N GLY A 192 42.16 -10.30 3.63
CA GLY A 192 41.54 -9.05 4.09
C GLY A 192 40.64 -9.26 5.30
N SER A 193 41.25 -9.40 6.49
CA SER A 193 40.56 -9.50 7.76
C SER A 193 39.72 -8.25 8.08
N VAL A 194 38.42 -8.43 8.30
CA VAL A 194 37.70 -7.75 9.37
C VAL A 194 36.75 -8.77 10.00
N THR A 195 37.25 -9.51 10.99
CA THR A 195 36.40 -10.16 12.00
C THR A 195 35.69 -9.09 12.81
N GLN A 196 34.59 -8.56 12.28
CA GLN A 196 33.57 -7.97 13.15
C GLN A 196 32.80 -9.14 13.77
N LYS A 197 33.03 -9.39 15.05
CA LYS A 197 32.03 -10.04 15.91
C LYS A 197 30.73 -9.25 15.75
N ARG A 198 29.84 -9.71 14.86
CA ARG A 198 28.57 -9.05 14.60
C ARG A 198 27.59 -9.40 15.71
N ARG A 199 26.90 -8.37 16.20
CA ARG A 199 25.87 -8.47 17.24
C ARG A 199 24.73 -9.36 16.76
N PRO A 200 24.02 -10.04 17.67
CA PRO A 200 22.87 -10.89 17.29
C PRO A 200 21.92 -10.11 16.40
N ALA A 201 21.54 -10.71 15.28
CA ALA A 201 20.66 -10.10 14.29
C ALA A 201 19.26 -9.95 14.89
N GLU A 202 18.99 -8.79 15.49
CA GLU A 202 17.67 -8.50 16.04
C GLU A 202 16.69 -8.17 14.92
N LEU A 203 15.63 -8.97 14.81
CA LEU A 203 14.49 -8.69 13.95
C LEU A 203 13.75 -7.46 14.49
N LYS A 204 14.08 -6.29 13.96
CA LYS A 204 13.39 -5.03 14.28
C LYS A 204 12.05 -5.01 13.58
N VAL A 205 10.98 -4.90 14.38
CA VAL A 205 9.60 -4.87 13.88
C VAL A 205 8.85 -3.65 14.40
N LYS A 206 8.06 -3.06 13.52
CA LYS A 206 7.05 -2.05 13.84
C LYS A 206 5.69 -2.73 13.98
N VAL A 207 5.04 -2.54 15.13
CA VAL A 207 3.69 -3.08 15.37
C VAL A 207 2.66 -2.03 14.97
N VAL A 208 1.76 -2.38 14.05
CA VAL A 208 0.65 -1.53 13.61
C VAL A 208 -0.63 -2.36 13.66
N TYR A 209 -1.60 -1.94 14.48
CA TYR A 209 -2.88 -2.64 14.67
C TYR A 209 -2.76 -4.15 14.95
N GLY A 210 -1.76 -4.56 15.74
CA GLY A 210 -1.54 -5.97 16.10
C GLY A 210 -0.85 -6.82 15.03
N ARG A 211 -0.41 -6.23 13.92
CA ARG A 211 0.42 -6.87 12.89
C ARG A 211 1.85 -6.36 12.93
N TYR A 212 2.81 -7.21 12.55
CA TYR A 212 4.24 -6.98 12.71
C TYR A 212 4.88 -6.71 11.34
N TYR A 213 5.49 -5.55 11.16
CA TYR A 213 6.18 -5.18 9.92
C TYR A 213 7.67 -5.15 10.16
N ALA A 214 8.46 -5.86 9.36
CA ALA A 214 9.92 -5.83 9.47
C ALA A 214 10.47 -4.46 9.03
N ASP A 215 11.45 -3.94 9.76
CA ASP A 215 12.28 -2.83 9.28
C ASP A 215 13.23 -3.42 8.23
N GLY A 216 13.30 -2.83 7.03
CA GLY A 216 13.81 -3.42 5.78
C GLY A 216 15.25 -3.96 5.74
N MET A 217 15.92 -4.04 6.90
CA MET A 217 17.20 -4.71 7.14
C MET A 217 17.06 -6.20 7.52
N SER A 218 15.82 -6.69 7.68
CA SER A 218 15.53 -8.03 8.20
C SER A 218 15.77 -9.16 7.18
N LEU A 219 15.73 -8.83 5.88
CA LEU A 219 15.99 -9.80 4.81
C LEU A 219 17.44 -10.31 4.84
N GLN A 220 18.40 -9.41 5.04
CA GLN A 220 19.82 -9.76 5.08
C GLN A 220 20.16 -10.61 6.30
N ALA A 221 19.62 -10.26 7.46
CA ALA A 221 19.75 -11.04 8.69
C ALA A 221 19.26 -12.49 8.53
N VAL A 222 18.07 -12.66 7.93
CA VAL A 222 17.49 -13.99 7.73
C VAL A 222 18.23 -14.79 6.65
N ALA A 223 18.71 -14.14 5.60
CA ALA A 223 19.53 -14.79 4.57
C ALA A 223 20.88 -15.29 5.13
N GLU A 224 21.52 -14.50 5.99
CA GLU A 224 22.76 -14.88 6.69
C GLU A 224 22.50 -16.07 7.64
N ALA A 225 21.44 -16.04 8.46
CA ALA A 225 21.08 -17.14 9.36
C ALA A 225 20.70 -18.44 8.61
N CYS A 226 20.09 -18.34 7.44
CA CYS A 226 19.82 -19.47 6.57
C CYS A 226 21.11 -20.12 6.05
N ALA A 227 22.10 -19.31 5.66
CA ALA A 227 23.41 -19.80 5.24
C ALA A 227 24.15 -20.54 6.38
N GLU A 228 24.10 -20.01 7.60
CA GLU A 228 24.69 -20.63 8.79
C GLU A 228 24.01 -21.95 9.17
N SER A 229 22.68 -21.99 9.05
CA SER A 229 21.86 -23.19 9.34
C SER A 229 21.84 -24.23 8.21
N LYS A 230 22.59 -24.02 7.12
CA LYS A 230 22.55 -24.83 5.88
C LYS A 230 21.12 -25.05 5.35
N MET A 231 20.26 -24.05 5.54
CA MET A 231 18.86 -24.09 5.15
C MET A 231 18.61 -23.07 4.05
N THR A 232 17.75 -23.38 3.09
CA THR A 232 17.40 -22.41 2.04
C THR A 232 16.25 -21.51 2.48
N MET A 233 16.14 -20.32 1.89
CA MET A 233 15.00 -19.42 2.10
C MET A 233 13.66 -20.08 1.74
N ASP A 234 13.65 -21.00 0.77
CA ASP A 234 12.45 -21.79 0.43
C ASP A 234 12.06 -22.76 1.53
N GLN A 235 13.04 -23.44 2.15
CA GLN A 235 12.80 -24.33 3.28
C GLN A 235 12.31 -23.57 4.51
N LEU A 236 12.84 -22.37 4.76
CA LEU A 236 12.36 -21.50 5.84
C LEU A 236 10.92 -21.05 5.59
N ALA A 237 10.61 -20.63 4.37
CA ALA A 237 9.26 -20.21 4.00
C ALA A 237 8.26 -21.37 4.19
N GLN A 238 8.61 -22.58 3.75
CA GLN A 238 7.78 -23.77 3.95
C GLN A 238 7.55 -24.09 5.43
N GLN A 239 8.58 -23.98 6.28
CA GLN A 239 8.43 -24.17 7.74
C GLN A 239 7.47 -23.14 8.37
N LEU A 240 7.48 -21.91 7.87
CA LEU A 240 6.60 -20.83 8.31
C LEU A 240 5.20 -20.88 7.67
N GLY A 241 4.94 -21.86 6.79
CA GLY A 241 3.66 -22.02 6.10
C GLY A 241 3.38 -20.93 5.07
N VAL A 242 4.42 -20.27 4.55
CA VAL A 242 4.34 -19.20 3.54
C VAL A 242 5.20 -19.57 2.33
N ASN A 243 5.02 -18.89 1.19
CA ASN A 243 5.94 -19.05 0.06
C ASN A 243 7.15 -18.10 0.17
N ARG A 244 8.24 -18.39 -0.56
CA ARG A 244 9.48 -17.59 -0.51
C ARG A 244 9.25 -16.11 -0.81
N THR A 245 8.34 -15.81 -1.73
CA THR A 245 7.99 -14.44 -2.10
C THR A 245 7.30 -13.71 -0.95
N GLN A 246 6.34 -14.35 -0.28
CA GLN A 246 5.66 -13.81 0.91
C GLN A 246 6.65 -13.58 2.05
N LEU A 247 7.57 -14.53 2.28
CA LEU A 247 8.63 -14.36 3.27
C LEU A 247 9.52 -13.14 2.93
N GLY A 248 9.89 -12.97 1.65
CA GLY A 248 10.64 -11.80 1.20
C GLY A 248 9.90 -10.48 1.41
N LEU A 249 8.60 -10.44 1.11
CA LEU A 249 7.76 -9.24 1.32
C LEU A 249 7.61 -8.90 2.81
N MET A 250 7.43 -9.91 3.66
CA MET A 250 7.36 -9.76 5.11
C MET A 250 8.66 -9.20 5.70
N LEU A 251 9.81 -9.72 5.25
CA LEU A 251 11.14 -9.31 5.71
C LEU A 251 11.60 -7.94 5.17
N ASN A 252 11.05 -7.52 4.03
CA ASN A 252 11.27 -6.18 3.48
C ASN A 252 10.27 -5.14 4.03
N GLY A 253 9.37 -5.54 4.93
CA GLY A 253 8.35 -4.65 5.51
C GLY A 253 7.20 -4.28 4.57
N ALA A 254 7.14 -4.90 3.39
CA ALA A 254 6.09 -4.69 2.39
C ALA A 254 4.80 -5.44 2.71
N ASP A 255 4.89 -6.51 3.51
CA ASP A 255 3.73 -7.27 4.00
C ASP A 255 3.79 -7.47 5.52
N ALA A 256 2.61 -7.64 6.13
CA ALA A 256 2.45 -7.74 7.55
C ALA A 256 2.58 -9.20 8.02
N MET A 257 3.44 -9.46 8.99
CA MET A 257 3.54 -10.77 9.65
C MET A 257 2.45 -10.95 10.71
N SER A 258 1.94 -12.18 10.81
CA SER A 258 1.18 -12.60 11.97
C SER A 258 2.11 -12.74 13.19
N LYS A 259 1.54 -12.66 14.40
CA LYS A 259 2.31 -12.85 15.64
C LYS A 259 3.08 -14.17 15.67
N ARG A 260 2.46 -15.25 15.19
CA ARG A 260 3.06 -16.58 15.10
C ARG A 260 4.31 -16.58 14.20
N ILE A 261 4.19 -16.03 12.99
CA ILE A 261 5.30 -15.97 12.02
C ILE A 261 6.45 -15.12 12.58
N TYR A 262 6.13 -14.01 13.25
CA TYR A 262 7.12 -13.18 13.92
C TYR A 262 7.87 -13.92 15.04
N GLU A 263 7.15 -14.66 15.90
CA GLU A 263 7.75 -15.43 16.99
C GLU A 263 8.63 -16.58 16.46
N ASP A 264 8.16 -17.30 15.44
CA ASP A 264 8.90 -18.39 14.79
C ASP A 264 10.19 -17.87 14.11
N LEU A 265 10.12 -16.72 13.41
CA LEU A 265 11.30 -16.08 12.82
C LEU A 265 12.28 -15.56 13.87
N ARG A 266 11.79 -15.00 14.96
CA ARG A 266 12.63 -14.52 16.07
C ARG A 266 13.34 -15.68 16.75
N ASP A 267 12.67 -16.82 16.91
CA ASP A 267 13.26 -18.02 17.52
C ASP A 267 14.25 -18.70 16.57
N PHE A 268 14.01 -18.66 15.25
CA PHE A 268 14.97 -19.11 14.24
C PHE A 268 16.26 -18.27 14.28
N LEU A 269 16.14 -16.93 14.29
CA LEU A 269 17.27 -16.00 14.38
C LEU A 269 18.04 -16.06 15.72
N ARG A 270 17.46 -16.68 16.76
CA ARG A 270 18.13 -16.93 18.05
C ARG A 270 18.86 -18.27 18.11
N LYS A 271 18.58 -19.20 17.17
CA LYS A 271 19.15 -20.56 17.15
C LYS A 271 20.35 -20.70 16.19
N GLY A 272 20.50 -19.79 15.23
CA GLY A 272 21.74 -19.60 14.46
C GLY A 272 22.77 -18.83 15.28
#